data_AF-A0A0C9RSG1-F1
#
_entry.id   AF-A0A0C9RSG1-F1
#
_cell.length_a   1.000
_cell.length_b   1.000
_cell.length_c   1.000
_cell.angle_alpha   90.00
_cell.angle_beta   90.00
_cell.angle_gamma   90.00
#
_symmetry.space_group_name_H-M   'P 1'
#
loop_
_entity.id
_entity.type
_entity.pdbx_description
1 polymer ?
#
loop_
_entity_poly.entity_id
_entity_poly.type
_entity_poly.pdbx_seq_one_letter_code
_entity_poly.pdbx_strand_id
1 'polypeptide(L)'
;MCRSWIQNKPLQSIEKNHTSDEGDKKKTTNDSEDDEDTKGIIELPAPVPPPKDKDGNVKDLRIPSPVPQPSEKFFMASDDTEVVPVSVLLAGHQTRWKTVRQKWKEAAMANEERYKESAAILLKAMSNDLDAPSQLESAPT
;
A
#
# COMPACT_ATOMS: atom_id res chain seq x y z
N MET A 1 17.29 18.11 -3.55
CA MET A 1 17.20 17.23 -4.74
C MET A 1 18.46 16.36 -4.80
N CYS A 2 18.31 15.05 -4.66
CA CYS A 2 19.44 14.11 -4.62
C CYS A 2 20.10 13.99 -6.00
N ARG A 3 21.45 14.05 -6.04
CA ARG A 3 22.28 13.97 -7.26
C ARG A 3 21.96 12.75 -8.15
N SER A 4 21.41 11.69 -7.57
CA SER A 4 21.03 10.45 -8.26
C SER A 4 19.94 10.61 -9.32
N TRP A 5 19.10 11.65 -9.26
CA TRP A 5 18.03 11.83 -10.26
C TRP A 5 18.51 12.45 -11.58
N ILE A 6 19.57 13.25 -11.53
CA ILE A 6 20.15 13.94 -12.70
C ILE A 6 20.87 12.97 -13.64
N GLN A 7 21.32 11.82 -13.14
CA GLN A 7 22.18 10.91 -13.91
C GLN A 7 21.42 9.86 -14.73
N ASN A 8 20.08 9.79 -14.62
CA ASN A 8 19.24 8.88 -15.41
C ASN A 8 19.77 7.43 -15.52
N LYS A 9 20.21 6.86 -14.40
CA LYS A 9 20.65 5.46 -14.30
C LYS A 9 19.67 4.64 -13.45
N PRO A 10 18.49 4.26 -14.00
CA PRO A 10 17.45 3.60 -13.23
C PRO A 10 17.82 2.19 -12.72
N LEU A 11 18.91 1.58 -13.22
CA LEU A 11 19.26 0.18 -12.96
C LEU A 11 20.35 -0.04 -11.89
N GLN A 12 21.06 1.00 -11.44
CA GLN A 12 22.21 0.81 -10.54
C GLN A 12 21.84 0.51 -9.07
N SER A 13 20.57 0.63 -8.69
CA SER A 13 20.10 0.30 -7.33
C SER A 13 19.62 -1.16 -7.20
N ILE A 14 19.51 -1.91 -8.30
CA ILE A 14 18.89 -3.25 -8.30
C ILE A 14 19.93 -4.37 -8.09
N GLU A 15 21.21 -4.11 -8.37
CA GLU A 15 22.23 -5.16 -8.45
C GLU A 15 22.87 -5.57 -7.11
N LYS A 16 22.36 -5.14 -5.95
CA LYS A 16 22.99 -5.47 -4.65
C LYS A 16 22.17 -6.25 -3.63
N ASN A 17 20.93 -6.66 -3.92
CA ASN A 17 20.15 -7.48 -2.98
C ASN A 17 19.61 -8.79 -3.58
N HIS A 18 20.37 -9.45 -4.46
CA HIS A 18 20.16 -10.85 -4.80
C HIS A 18 21.39 -11.67 -4.39
N THR A 19 21.48 -11.99 -3.10
CA THR A 19 22.09 -13.26 -2.68
C THR A 19 20.94 -14.25 -2.50
N SER A 20 20.95 -15.26 -3.36
CA SER A 20 20.11 -16.44 -3.24
C SER A 20 20.28 -17.07 -1.87
N ASP A 21 19.17 -17.48 -1.25
CA ASP A 21 19.17 -18.74 -0.52
C ASP A 21 18.07 -19.60 -1.11
N GLU A 22 18.51 -20.72 -1.65
CA GLU A 22 17.72 -21.67 -2.39
C GLU A 22 17.44 -22.85 -1.46
N GLY A 23 16.16 -23.04 -1.15
CA GLY A 23 15.67 -24.26 -0.52
C GLY A 23 15.35 -24.11 0.95
N ASP A 24 14.08 -23.81 1.25
CA ASP A 24 13.48 -24.51 2.37
C ASP A 24 12.04 -24.94 2.08
N LYS A 25 11.76 -26.13 2.59
CA LYS A 25 10.75 -27.06 2.13
C LYS A 25 9.34 -26.56 2.41
N LYS A 26 8.39 -27.05 1.61
CA LYS A 26 7.01 -27.26 2.06
C LYS A 26 7.03 -27.90 3.45
N LYS A 27 6.78 -27.11 4.49
CA LYS A 27 6.42 -27.62 5.81
C LYS A 27 4.94 -27.34 6.03
N THR A 28 4.13 -28.27 5.54
CA THR A 28 2.82 -28.54 6.13
C THR A 28 3.09 -29.12 7.52
N THR A 29 2.94 -28.30 8.55
CA THR A 29 2.74 -28.68 9.96
C THR A 29 1.42 -28.00 10.36
N ASN A 30 0.32 -28.61 10.78
CA ASN A 30 0.02 -29.94 11.31
C ASN A 30 1.09 -30.52 12.24
N ASP A 31 1.43 -29.72 13.24
CA ASP A 31 1.87 -30.06 14.60
C ASP A 31 1.99 -28.68 15.28
N SER A 32 1.31 -28.35 16.37
CA SER A 32 1.25 -29.12 17.60
C SER A 32 -0.04 -28.84 18.37
N GLU A 33 -0.68 -29.91 18.81
CA GLU A 33 -1.46 -29.95 20.04
C GLU A 33 -0.49 -29.68 21.20
N ASP A 34 -0.30 -28.42 21.58
CA ASP A 34 0.34 -28.04 22.84
C ASP A 34 -0.42 -26.81 23.39
N ASP A 35 -1.58 -27.10 23.96
CA ASP A 35 -2.60 -26.14 24.39
C ASP A 35 -2.23 -25.36 25.68
N GLU A 36 -1.02 -25.53 26.25
CA GLU A 36 -0.70 -24.95 27.57
C GLU A 36 0.16 -23.66 27.56
N ASP A 37 0.80 -23.27 26.44
CA ASP A 37 1.73 -22.11 26.42
C ASP A 37 1.43 -21.03 25.35
N THR A 38 0.19 -20.95 24.86
CA THR A 38 -0.24 -19.92 23.87
C THR A 38 -0.74 -18.61 24.49
N LYS A 39 -0.54 -18.40 25.80
CA LYS A 39 -0.94 -17.15 26.47
C LYS A 39 -0.20 -15.94 25.87
N GLY A 40 -0.94 -15.08 25.17
CA GLY A 40 -0.42 -13.86 24.56
C GLY A 40 -0.10 -13.96 23.06
N ILE A 41 -0.21 -15.15 22.46
CA ILE A 41 -0.09 -15.30 21.00
C ILE A 41 -1.42 -14.93 20.37
N ILE A 42 -1.41 -13.89 19.52
CA ILE A 42 -2.59 -13.42 18.82
C ILE A 42 -2.37 -13.61 17.32
N GLU A 43 -3.21 -14.43 16.70
CA GLU A 43 -3.15 -14.71 15.26
C GLU A 43 -3.86 -13.63 14.44
N LEU A 44 -3.23 -13.22 13.34
CA LEU A 44 -3.85 -12.33 12.36
C LEU A 44 -4.66 -13.14 11.34
N PRO A 45 -5.74 -12.58 10.79
CA PRO A 45 -6.50 -13.24 9.74
C PRO A 45 -5.63 -13.47 8.50
N ALA A 46 -5.94 -14.53 7.76
CA ALA A 46 -5.27 -14.82 6.51
C ALA A 46 -5.39 -13.64 5.52
N PRO A 47 -4.35 -13.36 4.72
CA PRO A 47 -4.38 -12.23 3.80
C PRO A 47 -5.47 -12.41 2.75
N VAL A 48 -6.38 -11.43 2.67
CA VAL A 48 -7.41 -11.38 1.64
C VAL A 48 -6.73 -11.38 0.26
N PRO A 49 -7.15 -12.23 -0.70
CA PRO A 49 -6.55 -12.23 -2.04
C PRO A 49 -6.69 -10.87 -2.70
N PRO A 50 -5.72 -10.45 -3.53
CA PRO A 50 -5.79 -9.13 -4.16
C PRO A 50 -6.96 -9.10 -5.16
N PRO A 51 -7.69 -7.97 -5.22
CA PRO A 51 -8.84 -7.86 -6.11
C PRO A 51 -8.39 -7.92 -7.56
N LYS A 52 -9.29 -8.41 -8.42
CA LYS A 52 -9.07 -8.47 -9.87
C LYS A 52 -9.93 -7.43 -10.58
N ASP A 53 -9.42 -6.91 -11.68
CA ASP A 53 -10.21 -6.07 -12.58
C ASP A 53 -11.13 -6.92 -13.49
N LYS A 54 -11.86 -6.26 -14.39
CA LYS A 54 -12.78 -6.92 -15.33
C LYS A 54 -12.07 -7.85 -16.31
N ASP A 55 -10.78 -7.62 -16.54
CA ASP A 55 -9.94 -8.38 -17.46
C ASP A 55 -9.18 -9.50 -16.71
N GLY A 56 -9.40 -9.63 -15.40
CA GLY A 56 -8.80 -10.65 -14.54
C GLY A 56 -7.41 -10.31 -14.01
N ASN A 57 -6.89 -9.10 -14.27
CA ASN A 57 -5.59 -8.67 -13.78
C ASN A 57 -5.65 -8.29 -12.30
N VAL A 58 -4.56 -8.55 -11.59
CA VAL A 58 -4.42 -8.14 -10.18
C VAL A 58 -4.38 -6.62 -10.07
N LYS A 59 -5.30 -6.06 -9.29
CA LYS A 59 -5.42 -4.62 -9.05
C LYS A 59 -4.79 -4.24 -7.71
N ASP A 60 -3.87 -3.29 -7.73
CA ASP A 60 -3.39 -2.64 -6.51
C ASP A 60 -4.45 -1.63 -6.01
N LEU A 61 -4.92 -1.82 -4.77
CA LEU A 61 -5.89 -0.92 -4.15
C LEU A 61 -5.26 0.36 -3.60
N ARG A 62 -3.95 0.38 -3.37
CA ARG A 62 -3.24 1.52 -2.78
C ARG A 62 -3.08 2.67 -3.77
N ILE A 63 -3.13 2.36 -5.06
CA ILE A 63 -2.89 3.32 -6.14
C ILE A 63 -4.15 3.38 -7.00
N PRO A 64 -4.86 4.51 -7.05
CA PRO A 64 -6.02 4.64 -7.92
C PRO A 64 -5.64 4.57 -9.39
N SER A 65 -6.58 4.12 -10.23
CA SER A 65 -6.40 4.19 -11.68
C SER A 65 -6.27 5.65 -12.15
N PRO A 66 -5.42 5.94 -13.15
CA PRO A 66 -5.24 7.29 -13.67
C PRO A 66 -6.58 7.94 -14.06
N VAL A 67 -6.68 9.25 -13.90
CA VAL A 67 -7.79 10.01 -14.50
C VAL A 67 -7.49 10.12 -16.00
N PRO A 68 -8.40 9.69 -16.88
CA PRO A 68 -8.21 9.79 -18.33
C PRO A 68 -7.88 11.23 -18.73
N GLN A 69 -6.88 11.39 -19.58
CA GLN A 69 -6.56 12.68 -20.17
C GLN A 69 -7.44 12.89 -21.41
N PRO A 70 -7.93 14.12 -21.66
CA PRO A 70 -8.51 14.44 -22.95
C PRO A 70 -7.46 14.23 -24.05
N SER A 71 -7.89 13.80 -25.23
CA SER A 71 -7.01 13.71 -26.39
C SER A 71 -6.69 15.11 -26.89
N GLU A 72 -5.52 15.65 -26.51
CA GLU A 72 -5.02 16.91 -27.05
C GLU A 72 -4.28 16.66 -28.36
N LYS A 73 -4.68 17.38 -29.41
CA LYS A 73 -3.94 17.40 -30.67
C LYS A 73 -2.85 18.46 -30.54
N PHE A 74 -1.60 18.04 -30.63
CA PHE A 74 -0.47 18.97 -30.67
C PHE A 74 -0.33 19.50 -32.11
N PHE A 75 -0.60 20.79 -32.31
CA PHE A 75 -0.38 21.45 -33.58
C PHE A 75 0.93 22.26 -33.50
N MET A 76 1.87 21.98 -34.40
CA MET A 76 3.22 22.56 -34.37
C MET A 76 3.28 23.98 -34.97
N ALA A 77 2.16 24.47 -35.51
CA ALA A 77 2.01 25.77 -36.16
C ALA A 77 0.61 26.35 -35.90
N SER A 78 0.20 26.42 -34.64
CA SER A 78 -1.02 27.12 -34.26
C SER A 78 -0.75 28.62 -34.31
N ASP A 79 -1.54 29.37 -35.09
CA ASP A 79 -1.57 30.83 -34.95
C ASP A 79 -2.01 31.18 -33.51
N ASP A 80 -1.52 32.32 -32.98
CA ASP A 80 -1.83 32.79 -31.60
C ASP A 80 -3.34 32.92 -31.30
N THR A 81 -4.17 32.90 -32.34
CA THR A 81 -5.64 32.95 -32.28
C THR A 81 -6.31 31.64 -31.87
N GLU A 82 -5.62 30.50 -31.89
CA GLU A 82 -6.17 29.19 -31.50
C GLU A 82 -5.86 28.77 -30.05
N VAL A 83 -5.24 29.66 -29.27
CA VAL A 83 -4.81 29.34 -27.90
C VAL A 83 -6.00 29.36 -26.94
N VAL A 84 -6.22 28.24 -26.24
CA VAL A 84 -7.25 28.15 -25.18
C VAL A 84 -6.95 29.17 -24.08
N PRO A 85 -7.93 30.01 -23.68
CA PRO A 85 -7.71 31.00 -22.63
C PRO A 85 -7.23 30.36 -21.32
N VAL A 86 -6.27 31.01 -20.65
CA VAL A 86 -5.66 30.52 -19.40
C VAL A 86 -6.72 30.22 -18.32
N SER A 87 -7.78 31.04 -18.25
CA SER A 87 -8.88 30.83 -17.29
C SER A 87 -9.61 29.50 -17.51
N VAL A 88 -9.81 29.10 -18.77
CA VAL A 88 -10.45 27.82 -19.14
C VAL A 88 -9.53 26.65 -18.79
N LEU A 89 -8.24 26.75 -19.12
CA LEU A 89 -7.24 25.75 -18.75
C LEU A 89 -7.16 25.56 -17.23
N LEU A 90 -7.14 26.66 -16.47
CA LEU A 90 -7.07 26.62 -15.02
C LEU A 90 -8.33 25.97 -14.42
N ALA A 91 -9.52 26.31 -14.91
CA ALA A 91 -10.77 25.69 -14.47
C ALA A 91 -10.80 24.17 -14.75
N GLY A 92 -10.30 23.76 -15.94
CA GLY A 92 -10.14 22.36 -16.30
C GLY A 92 -9.18 21.63 -15.35
N HIS A 93 -8.01 22.21 -15.09
CA HIS A 93 -7.04 21.67 -14.15
C HIS A 93 -7.59 21.54 -12.73
N GLN A 94 -8.30 22.55 -12.22
CA GLN A 94 -8.92 22.50 -10.90
C GLN A 94 -9.92 21.35 -10.78
N THR A 95 -10.77 21.19 -11.79
CA THR A 95 -11.77 20.12 -11.83
C THR A 95 -11.09 18.75 -11.85
N ARG A 96 -10.09 18.57 -12.72
CA ARG A 96 -9.31 17.34 -12.79
C ARG A 96 -8.60 17.02 -11.48
N TRP A 97 -7.99 18.01 -10.83
CA TRP A 97 -7.33 17.82 -9.53
C TRP A 97 -8.29 17.46 -8.40
N LYS A 98 -9.55 17.92 -8.45
CA LYS A 98 -10.59 17.43 -7.53
C LYS A 98 -10.86 15.94 -7.76
N THR A 99 -11.02 15.52 -9.01
CA THR A 99 -11.23 14.10 -9.36
C THR A 99 -10.06 13.22 -8.95
N VAL A 100 -8.82 13.65 -9.20
CA VAL A 100 -7.62 12.93 -8.77
C VAL A 100 -7.63 12.73 -7.26
N ARG A 101 -7.83 13.80 -6.48
CA ARG A 101 -7.90 13.73 -5.01
C ARG A 101 -9.01 12.82 -4.53
N GLN A 102 -10.17 12.85 -5.17
CA GLN A 102 -11.30 12.00 -4.81
C GLN A 102 -10.96 10.51 -5.02
N LYS A 103 -10.37 10.15 -6.16
CA LYS A 103 -9.91 8.78 -6.42
C LYS A 103 -8.88 8.29 -5.39
N TRP A 104 -7.96 9.16 -4.96
CA TRP A 104 -6.99 8.82 -3.91
C TRP A 104 -7.68 8.55 -2.57
N LYS A 105 -8.70 9.34 -2.20
CA LYS A 105 -9.49 9.08 -0.99
C LYS A 105 -10.20 7.73 -1.06
N GLU A 106 -10.82 7.42 -2.19
CA GLU A 106 -11.51 6.15 -2.40
C GLU A 106 -10.56 4.94 -2.34
N ALA A 107 -9.38 5.06 -2.96
CA ALA A 107 -8.33 4.04 -2.89
C ALA A 107 -7.85 3.82 -1.44
N ALA A 108 -7.63 4.90 -0.69
CA ALA A 108 -7.23 4.83 0.71
C ALA A 108 -8.30 4.12 1.57
N MET A 109 -9.58 4.51 1.43
CA MET A 109 -10.69 3.87 2.16
C MET A 109 -10.81 2.38 1.81
N ALA A 110 -10.73 2.02 0.52
CA ALA A 110 -10.79 0.63 0.09
C ALA A 110 -9.60 -0.19 0.62
N ASN A 111 -8.43 0.42 0.72
CA ASN A 111 -7.26 -0.21 1.32
C ASN A 111 -7.43 -0.39 2.84
N GLU A 112 -7.92 0.63 3.56
CA GLU A 112 -8.19 0.55 5.00
C GLU A 112 -9.23 -0.53 5.34
N GLU A 113 -10.33 -0.61 4.59
CA GLU A 113 -11.36 -1.63 4.78
C GLU A 113 -10.77 -3.06 4.71
N ARG A 114 -9.82 -3.29 3.79
CA ARG A 114 -9.15 -4.59 3.63
C ARG A 114 -8.35 -5.02 4.86
N TYR A 115 -7.80 -4.07 5.60
CA TYR A 115 -6.95 -4.34 6.77
C TYR A 115 -7.64 -4.04 8.11
N LYS A 116 -8.93 -3.69 8.09
CA LYS A 116 -9.69 -3.26 9.26
C LYS A 116 -9.68 -4.27 10.40
N GLU A 117 -9.85 -5.55 10.08
CA GLU A 117 -9.85 -6.64 11.06
C GLU A 117 -8.46 -6.81 11.69
N SER A 118 -7.42 -6.92 10.84
CA SER A 118 -6.02 -7.00 11.30
C SER A 118 -5.64 -5.80 12.16
N ALA A 119 -6.06 -4.59 11.78
CA ALA A 119 -5.81 -3.38 12.54
C ALA A 119 -6.50 -3.41 13.92
N ALA A 120 -7.73 -3.91 14.00
CA ALA A 120 -8.46 -4.05 15.26
C ALA A 120 -7.77 -5.05 16.21
N ILE A 121 -7.29 -6.17 15.66
CA ILE A 121 -6.55 -7.18 16.43
C ILE A 121 -5.24 -6.59 16.97
N LEU A 122 -4.47 -5.90 16.12
CA LEU A 122 -3.23 -5.23 16.54
C LEU A 122 -3.49 -4.19 17.62
N LEU A 123 -4.57 -3.40 17.50
CA LEU A 123 -4.93 -2.39 18.48
C LEU A 123 -5.27 -3.00 19.84
N LYS A 124 -6.01 -4.12 19.84
CA LYS A 124 -6.35 -4.88 21.04
C LYS A 124 -5.11 -5.50 21.68
N ALA A 125 -4.23 -6.10 20.88
CA ALA A 125 -2.97 -6.69 21.34
C ALA A 125 -2.12 -5.64 22.08
N MET A 126 -1.89 -4.48 21.43
CA MET A 126 -1.09 -3.40 22.00
C MET A 126 -1.71 -2.79 23.27
N SER A 127 -3.03 -2.88 23.43
CA SER A 127 -3.73 -2.37 24.62
C SER A 127 -3.68 -3.37 25.78
N ASN A 128 -3.71 -4.68 25.49
CA ASN A 128 -3.64 -5.74 26.51
C ASN A 128 -2.24 -5.91 27.12
N ASP A 129 -1.17 -5.58 26.39
CA ASP A 129 0.20 -5.63 26.90
C ASP A 129 0.48 -4.60 28.03
N LEU A 130 -0.39 -3.59 28.19
CA LEU A 130 -0.30 -2.61 29.28
C LEU A 130 -0.85 -3.14 30.63
N ASP A 131 -1.66 -4.20 30.61
CA ASP A 131 -2.31 -4.77 31.80
C ASP A 131 -1.61 -6.03 32.34
N ALA A 132 -0.48 -6.44 31.75
CA ALA A 132 0.30 -7.56 32.26
C ALA A 132 0.99 -7.17 33.57
N PRO A 133 0.62 -7.74 34.74
CA PRO A 133 1.33 -7.47 35.98
C PRO A 133 2.76 -7.97 35.84
N SER A 134 3.73 -7.13 36.20
CA SER A 134 5.15 -7.47 36.28
C SER A 134 5.36 -8.60 37.29
N GLN A 135 5.26 -9.85 36.84
CA GLN A 135 5.55 -11.06 37.61
C GLN A 135 7.06 -11.26 37.72
N LEU A 136 7.78 -10.30 38.33
CA LEU A 136 9.22 -10.40 38.57
C LEU A 136 9.64 -10.09 40.02
N GLU A 137 8.71 -9.99 40.96
CA GLU A 137 9.04 -9.92 42.39
C GLU A 137 8.25 -10.94 43.19
N SER A 138 8.80 -12.15 43.34
CA SER A 138 8.73 -12.92 44.60
C SER A 138 9.53 -14.22 44.50
N ALA A 139 10.82 -14.16 44.81
CA ALA A 139 11.55 -15.32 45.30
C ALA A 139 11.84 -15.07 46.79
N PRO A 140 11.30 -15.88 47.72
CA PRO A 140 11.67 -15.77 49.13
C PRO A 140 13.04 -16.43 49.35
N THR A 141 13.94 -15.69 50.01
CA THR A 141 15.19 -16.15 50.62
C THR A 141 14.98 -17.12 51.76
#